data_AF-A0A256I1R8-F1
#
_entry.id   AF-A0A256I1R8-F1
#
_cell.length_a   1.000
_cell.length_b   1.000
_cell.length_c   1.000
_cell.angle_alpha   90.00
_cell.angle_beta   90.00
_cell.angle_gamma   90.00
#
_symmetry.space_group_name_H-M   'P 1'
#
loop_
_entity.id
_entity.type
_entity.pdbx_description
1 polymer ?
#
loop_
_entity_poly.entity_id
_entity_poly.type
_entity_poly.pdbx_seq_one_letter_code
_entity_poly.pdbx_strand_id
1 'polypeptide(L)'
;MNKRGHVLNALLLALGLGFVIEPGLDMATARTTAQITVPIVLGALFPDVDTAFGRHRKTLHSLPVLAVFVAYPIVFGNLQYVWIGVLTHYLLDVVGSRRGIALFHPLSDTEYGLPSGVTTSSKYADLVTVVITALELAAFWALHTYVVTLDLDLSAAASEAAAGLGV
;
A
#
# COMPACT_ATOMS: atom_id res chain seq x y z
N MET A 1 7.87 -0.09 10.23
CA MET A 1 9.16 -0.80 10.19
C MET A 1 10.27 0.23 10.05
N ASN A 2 11.51 -0.13 9.67
CA ASN A 2 12.44 0.88 9.15
C ASN A 2 12.22 1.05 7.64
N LYS A 3 12.80 2.10 7.04
CA LYS A 3 12.67 2.40 5.61
C LYS A 3 13.00 1.21 4.71
N ARG A 4 14.04 0.44 5.09
CA ARG A 4 14.44 -0.78 4.38
C ARG A 4 13.34 -1.84 4.39
N GLY A 5 12.67 -2.05 5.51
CA GLY A 5 11.56 -3.00 5.64
C GLY A 5 10.36 -2.62 4.77
N HIS A 6 10.03 -1.32 4.71
CA HIS A 6 8.97 -0.82 3.83
C HIS A 6 9.29 -1.06 2.34
N VAL A 7 10.54 -0.80 1.93
CA VAL A 7 10.98 -1.11 0.56
C VAL A 7 10.97 -2.62 0.28
N LEU A 8 11.46 -3.45 1.22
CA LEU A 8 11.47 -4.91 1.07
C LEU A 8 10.05 -5.45 0.86
N ASN A 9 9.11 -5.03 1.70
CA ASN A 9 7.71 -5.41 1.58
C ASN A 9 7.09 -4.91 0.29
N ALA A 10 7.27 -3.64 -0.08
CA ALA A 10 6.74 -3.11 -1.33
C ALA A 10 7.25 -3.87 -2.57
N LEU A 11 8.53 -4.25 -2.60
CA LEU A 11 9.10 -5.05 -3.68
C LEU A 11 8.52 -6.46 -3.72
N LEU A 12 8.47 -7.16 -2.58
CA LEU A 12 7.90 -8.51 -2.50
C LEU A 12 6.41 -8.51 -2.84
N LEU A 13 5.67 -7.50 -2.38
CA LEU A 13 4.26 -7.30 -2.67
C LEU A 13 4.03 -7.05 -4.15
N ALA A 14 4.83 -6.19 -4.79
CA ALA A 14 4.72 -5.93 -6.22
C ALA A 14 5.00 -7.18 -7.07
N LEU A 15 6.01 -7.98 -6.69
CA LEU A 15 6.30 -9.26 -7.37
C LEU A 15 5.12 -10.23 -7.25
N GLY A 16 4.57 -10.39 -6.03
CA GLY A 16 3.44 -11.28 -5.81
C GLY A 16 2.16 -10.78 -6.49
N LEU A 17 1.88 -9.47 -6.45
CA LEU A 17 0.72 -8.87 -7.11
C LEU A 17 0.78 -9.01 -8.63
N GLY A 18 1.98 -8.92 -9.22
CA GLY A 18 2.14 -9.15 -10.65
C GLY A 18 1.69 -10.56 -11.06
N PHE A 19 1.96 -11.56 -10.23
CA PHE A 19 1.47 -12.93 -10.41
C PHE A 19 -0.02 -13.09 -10.09
N VAL A 20 -0.54 -12.36 -9.09
CA VAL A 20 -1.98 -12.37 -8.77
C VAL A 20 -2.81 -11.82 -9.94
N ILE A 21 -2.36 -10.73 -10.55
CA ILE A 21 -3.05 -10.07 -11.66
C ILE A 21 -2.86 -10.86 -12.96
N GLU A 22 -1.65 -11.35 -13.23
CA GLU A 22 -1.32 -12.07 -14.45
C GLU A 22 -0.59 -13.39 -14.11
N PRO A 23 -1.32 -14.50 -13.89
CA PRO A 23 -0.76 -15.74 -13.35
C PRO A 23 -0.04 -16.62 -14.38
N GLY A 24 0.03 -16.20 -15.65
CA GLY A 24 0.57 -17.01 -16.76
C GLY A 24 2.06 -17.38 -16.65
N LEU A 25 2.83 -16.70 -15.81
CA LEU A 25 4.30 -16.82 -15.71
C LEU A 25 5.01 -16.56 -17.04
N ASP A 26 4.47 -15.65 -17.84
CA ASP A 26 4.95 -15.33 -19.17
C ASP A 26 5.40 -13.86 -19.27
N MET A 27 5.57 -13.39 -20.51
CA MET A 27 5.95 -12.00 -20.76
C MET A 27 4.89 -11.00 -20.28
N ALA A 28 3.61 -11.38 -20.24
CA ALA A 28 2.56 -10.53 -19.69
C ALA A 28 2.75 -10.39 -18.18
N THR A 29 2.99 -11.48 -17.44
CA THR A 29 3.30 -11.42 -16.00
C THR A 29 4.50 -10.52 -15.73
N ALA A 30 5.57 -10.68 -16.50
CA ALA A 30 6.78 -9.87 -16.35
C ALA A 30 6.51 -8.38 -16.60
N ARG A 31 5.74 -8.05 -17.65
CA ARG A 31 5.36 -6.67 -17.97
C ARG A 31 4.48 -6.07 -16.87
N THR A 32 3.45 -6.78 -16.42
CA THR A 32 2.55 -6.32 -15.35
C THR A 32 3.32 -6.06 -14.08
N THR A 33 4.17 -7.02 -13.67
CA THR A 33 5.03 -6.89 -12.49
C THR A 33 5.91 -5.63 -12.59
N ALA A 34 6.58 -5.43 -13.73
CA ALA A 34 7.44 -4.26 -13.94
C ALA A 34 6.66 -2.94 -13.88
N GLN A 35 5.45 -2.89 -14.48
CA GLN A 35 4.59 -1.71 -14.49
C GLN A 35 4.14 -1.31 -13.08
N ILE A 36 3.78 -2.27 -12.23
CA ILE A 36 3.26 -1.98 -10.88
C ILE A 36 4.36 -1.80 -9.83
N THR A 37 5.57 -2.34 -10.06
CA THR A 37 6.66 -2.28 -9.09
C THR A 37 7.05 -0.85 -8.73
N VAL A 38 7.27 0.01 -9.73
CA VAL A 38 7.68 1.40 -9.52
C VAL A 38 6.65 2.18 -8.70
N PRO A 39 5.36 2.26 -9.09
CA PRO A 39 4.37 3.02 -8.31
C PRO A 39 4.16 2.46 -6.90
N ILE A 40 4.17 1.14 -6.71
CA ILE A 40 4.02 0.53 -5.37
C ILE A 40 5.20 0.93 -4.46
N VAL A 41 6.44 0.82 -4.96
CA VAL A 41 7.63 1.21 -4.18
C VAL A 41 7.64 2.70 -3.88
N LEU A 42 7.29 3.56 -4.85
CA LEU A 42 7.18 5.00 -4.63
C LEU A 42 6.10 5.34 -3.60
N GLY A 43 4.95 4.66 -3.65
CA GLY A 43 3.89 4.80 -2.66
C GLY A 43 4.33 4.40 -1.27
N ALA A 44 5.08 3.30 -1.13
CA ALA A 44 5.61 2.88 0.17
C ALA A 44 6.68 3.82 0.72
N LEU A 45 7.45 4.50 -0.14
CA LEU A 45 8.42 5.50 0.29
C LEU A 45 7.79 6.85 0.67
N PHE A 46 6.59 7.15 0.16
CA PHE A 46 5.96 8.45 0.34
C PHE A 46 5.67 8.79 1.82
N PRO A 47 5.08 7.90 2.64
CA PRO A 47 4.90 8.17 4.07
C PRO A 47 6.22 8.48 4.78
N ASP A 48 7.32 7.83 4.43
CA ASP A 48 8.63 8.04 5.05
C ASP A 48 9.22 9.44 4.80
N VAL A 49 8.73 10.17 3.78
CA VAL A 49 9.08 11.58 3.53
C VAL A 49 8.70 12.47 4.72
N ASP A 50 7.74 12.04 5.54
CA ASP A 50 7.33 12.67 6.80
C ASP A 50 8.50 12.86 7.77
N THR A 51 9.54 12.03 7.69
CA THR A 51 10.77 12.21 8.49
C THR A 51 11.54 13.49 8.16
N ALA A 52 11.36 14.05 6.97
CA ALA A 52 12.07 15.24 6.51
C ALA A 52 11.16 16.48 6.42
N PHE A 53 9.86 16.31 6.15
CA PHE A 53 8.96 17.43 5.84
C PHE A 53 7.77 17.59 6.80
N GLY A 54 7.52 16.63 7.68
CA GLY A 54 6.34 16.63 8.53
C GLY A 54 6.60 16.16 9.95
N ARG A 55 5.53 15.73 10.63
CA ARG A 55 5.62 15.08 11.93
C ARG A 55 5.59 13.58 11.71
N HIS A 56 6.77 12.97 11.72
CA HIS A 56 6.96 11.54 11.56
C HIS A 56 5.87 10.71 12.26
N ARG A 57 5.24 9.81 11.48
CA ARG A 57 4.10 8.94 11.84
C ARG A 57 2.78 9.66 12.03
N LYS A 58 2.65 10.88 11.52
CA LYS A 58 1.41 11.66 11.59
C LYS A 58 1.07 12.30 10.26
N THR A 59 1.92 13.18 9.72
CA THR A 59 1.52 14.02 8.59
C THR A 59 1.26 13.19 7.34
N LEU A 60 2.23 12.39 6.90
CA LEU A 60 2.08 11.52 5.72
C LEU A 60 1.69 10.07 6.06
N HIS A 61 1.35 9.82 7.34
CA HIS A 61 0.90 8.52 7.86
C HIS A 61 -0.55 8.60 8.34
N SER A 62 -1.43 9.09 7.47
CA SER A 62 -2.81 9.42 7.82
C SER A 62 -3.80 9.00 6.72
N LEU A 63 -5.03 8.70 7.12
CA LEU A 63 -6.10 8.32 6.21
C LEU A 63 -6.43 9.40 5.17
N PRO A 64 -6.38 10.72 5.48
CA PRO A 64 -6.51 11.74 4.45
C PRO A 64 -5.48 11.60 3.32
N VAL A 65 -4.24 11.24 3.64
CA VAL A 65 -3.18 11.03 2.63
C VAL A 65 -3.46 9.79 1.79
N LEU A 66 -3.83 8.66 2.42
CA LEU A 66 -4.26 7.48 1.67
C LEU A 66 -5.45 7.78 0.77
N ALA A 67 -6.45 8.51 1.26
CA ALA A 67 -7.63 8.89 0.49
C ALA A 67 -7.27 9.72 -0.75
N VAL A 68 -6.30 10.63 -0.65
CA VAL A 68 -5.78 11.36 -1.82
C VAL A 68 -5.20 10.40 -2.85
N PHE A 69 -4.34 9.46 -2.46
CA PHE A 69 -3.74 8.51 -3.42
C PHE A 69 -4.73 7.51 -4.01
N VAL A 70 -5.81 7.17 -3.28
CA VAL A 70 -6.91 6.36 -3.82
C VAL A 70 -7.74 7.18 -4.81
N ALA A 71 -8.06 8.44 -4.50
CA ALA A 71 -8.86 9.31 -5.35
C ALA A 71 -8.12 9.81 -6.60
N TYR A 72 -6.79 9.97 -6.53
CA TYR A 72 -5.99 10.52 -7.63
C TYR A 72 -6.14 9.76 -8.96
N PRO A 73 -5.98 8.41 -9.02
CA PRO A 73 -6.18 7.66 -10.25
C PRO A 73 -7.62 7.69 -10.77
N ILE A 74 -8.61 7.81 -9.87
CA ILE A 74 -10.04 7.89 -10.21
C ILE A 74 -10.33 9.21 -10.93
N VAL A 75 -9.80 10.33 -10.41
CA VAL A 75 -10.07 11.67 -10.95
C VAL A 75 -9.20 12.00 -12.16
N PHE A 76 -7.94 11.58 -12.17
CA PHE A 76 -6.96 12.02 -13.17
C PHE A 76 -6.44 10.91 -14.11
N GLY A 77 -6.83 9.65 -13.89
CA GLY A 77 -6.44 8.53 -14.75
C GLY A 77 -4.95 8.20 -14.76
N ASN A 78 -4.19 8.58 -13.72
CA ASN A 78 -2.75 8.34 -13.62
C ASN A 78 -2.34 7.98 -12.17
N LEU A 79 -1.05 7.68 -11.94
CA LEU A 79 -0.54 7.22 -10.63
C LEU A 79 -1.27 5.99 -10.07
N GLN A 80 -1.71 5.10 -10.97
CA GLN A 80 -2.27 3.79 -10.61
C GLN A 80 -1.30 3.05 -9.68
N TYR A 81 -1.87 2.31 -8.74
CA TYR A 81 -1.15 1.47 -7.76
C TYR A 81 -0.29 2.19 -6.70
N VAL A 82 -0.09 3.50 -6.77
CA VAL A 82 0.65 4.23 -5.71
C VAL A 82 -0.02 4.08 -4.35
N TRP A 83 -1.36 4.07 -4.33
CA TRP A 83 -2.13 3.87 -3.10
C TRP A 83 -1.87 2.51 -2.44
N ILE A 84 -1.55 1.45 -3.22
CA ILE A 84 -1.18 0.14 -2.67
C ILE A 84 0.10 0.26 -1.86
N GLY A 85 1.09 0.99 -2.38
CA GLY A 85 2.33 1.32 -1.68
C GLY A 85 2.10 2.05 -0.36
N VAL A 86 1.24 3.07 -0.37
CA VAL A 86 0.89 3.83 0.85
C VAL A 86 0.16 2.92 1.86
N LEU A 87 -0.79 2.12 1.38
CA LEU A 87 -1.56 1.22 2.23
C LEU A 87 -0.69 0.15 2.90
N THR A 88 0.19 -0.50 2.14
CA THR A 88 1.08 -1.55 2.68
C THR A 88 2.08 -0.98 3.68
N HIS A 89 2.55 0.26 3.46
CA HIS A 89 3.34 0.98 4.46
C HIS A 89 2.58 1.12 5.78
N TYR A 90 1.32 1.55 5.72
CA TYR A 90 0.48 1.74 6.90
C TYR A 90 0.21 0.42 7.61
N LEU A 91 -0.10 -0.64 6.87
CA LEU A 91 -0.29 -1.98 7.42
C LEU A 91 0.96 -2.47 8.15
N LEU A 92 2.13 -2.34 7.55
CA LEU A 92 3.38 -2.70 8.22
C LEU A 92 3.66 -1.89 9.49
N ASP A 93 3.33 -0.60 9.49
CA ASP A 93 3.52 0.23 10.69
C ASP A 93 2.50 -0.08 11.79
N VAL A 94 1.27 -0.43 11.45
CA VAL A 94 0.21 -0.76 12.41
C VAL A 94 0.36 -2.18 12.95
N VAL A 95 0.72 -3.15 12.09
CA VAL A 95 0.72 -4.59 12.39
C VAL A 95 2.11 -5.13 12.71
N GLY A 96 3.14 -4.65 11.99
CA GLY A 96 4.50 -5.17 12.11
C GLY A 96 5.34 -4.52 13.21
N SER A 97 4.92 -3.36 13.72
CA SER A 97 5.67 -2.58 14.69
C SER A 97 4.98 -2.48 16.04
N ARG A 98 5.76 -2.36 17.13
CA ARG A 98 5.24 -2.05 18.48
C ARG A 98 4.73 -0.61 18.64
N ARG A 99 4.79 0.20 17.59
CA ARG A 99 4.39 1.60 17.60
C ARG A 99 3.48 1.84 16.40
N GLY A 100 2.42 2.60 16.61
CA GLY A 100 1.41 2.89 15.59
C GLY A 100 1.69 4.13 14.73
N ILE A 101 0.63 4.58 14.07
CA ILE A 101 0.54 5.82 13.28
C ILE A 101 -0.73 6.60 13.62
N ALA A 102 -0.69 7.92 13.46
CA ALA A 102 -1.86 8.78 13.71
C ALA A 102 -2.80 8.82 12.50
N LEU A 103 -3.61 7.76 12.35
CA LEU A 103 -4.52 7.56 11.21
C LEU A 103 -5.45 8.76 10.93
N PHE A 104 -5.89 9.48 11.97
CA PHE A 104 -6.84 10.59 11.83
C PHE A 104 -6.18 11.97 11.84
N HIS A 105 -4.86 12.06 11.72
CA HIS A 105 -4.18 13.35 11.58
C HIS A 105 -4.68 14.07 10.31
N PRO A 106 -4.97 15.39 10.33
CA PRO A 106 -4.74 16.36 11.41
C PRO A 106 -5.86 16.54 12.43
N LEU A 107 -6.97 15.80 12.31
CA LEU A 107 -8.11 15.91 13.25
C LEU A 107 -7.78 15.32 14.62
N SER A 108 -6.97 14.27 14.67
CA SER A 108 -6.49 13.65 15.91
C SER A 108 -5.07 13.13 15.76
N ASP A 109 -4.28 13.32 16.81
CA ASP A 109 -2.88 12.88 16.89
C ASP A 109 -2.70 11.53 17.61
N THR A 110 -3.81 10.85 17.95
CA THR A 110 -3.79 9.52 18.58
C THR A 110 -3.17 8.49 17.64
N GLU A 111 -2.11 7.82 18.08
CA GLU A 111 -1.46 6.73 17.32
C GLU A 111 -2.23 5.41 17.53
N TYR A 112 -2.51 4.69 16.44
CA TYR A 112 -3.16 3.38 16.43
C TYR A 112 -2.18 2.32 15.96
N GLY A 113 -2.09 1.22 16.69
CA GLY A 113 -1.23 0.07 16.40
C GLY A 113 -1.74 -1.17 17.14
N LEU A 114 -1.26 -2.35 16.75
CA LEU A 114 -1.57 -3.59 17.45
C LEU A 114 -0.64 -3.78 18.66
N PRO A 115 -1.09 -4.50 19.72
CA PRO A 115 -0.22 -4.87 20.84
C PRO A 115 0.86 -5.90 20.44
N SER A 116 0.77 -6.44 19.23
CA SER A 116 1.73 -7.36 18.61
C SER A 116 2.69 -6.63 17.67
N GLY A 117 3.87 -7.22 17.42
CA GLY A 117 4.86 -6.68 16.48
C GLY A 117 6.27 -6.69 17.07
N VAL A 118 7.23 -6.20 16.29
CA VAL A 118 8.65 -6.15 16.68
C VAL A 118 9.22 -4.74 16.57
N THR A 119 10.27 -4.47 17.34
CA THR A 119 11.04 -3.24 17.18
C THR A 119 11.82 -3.27 15.87
N THR A 120 12.16 -2.10 15.34
CA THR A 120 12.96 -1.98 14.11
C THR A 120 14.38 -2.54 14.23
N SER A 121 14.88 -2.70 15.45
CA SER A 121 16.17 -3.32 15.76
C SER A 121 16.11 -4.84 16.00
N SER A 122 14.92 -5.43 15.96
CA SER A 122 14.75 -6.87 16.21
C SER A 122 15.36 -7.70 15.09
N LYS A 123 16.04 -8.80 15.44
CA LYS A 123 16.51 -9.81 14.47
C LYS A 123 15.37 -10.47 13.66
N TYR A 124 14.13 -10.34 14.14
CA TYR A 124 12.93 -10.88 13.47
C TYR A 124 12.20 -9.84 12.61
N ALA A 125 12.68 -8.59 12.50
CA ALA A 125 12.01 -7.54 11.75
C ALA A 125 11.78 -7.92 10.27
N ASP A 126 12.81 -8.44 9.62
CA ASP A 126 12.71 -8.88 8.22
C ASP A 126 11.77 -10.08 8.07
N LEU A 127 11.81 -11.03 9.01
CA LEU A 127 10.89 -12.18 9.02
C LEU A 127 9.43 -11.74 9.15
N VAL A 128 9.13 -10.83 10.08
CA VAL A 128 7.78 -10.28 10.27
C VAL A 128 7.33 -9.53 9.02
N THR A 129 8.22 -8.78 8.38
CA THR A 129 7.95 -8.09 7.11
C THR A 129 7.52 -9.07 6.03
N VAL A 130 8.25 -10.18 5.84
CA VAL A 130 7.91 -11.22 4.86
C VAL A 130 6.59 -11.90 5.19
N VAL A 131 6.34 -12.23 6.47
CA VAL A 131 5.08 -12.86 6.91
C VAL A 131 3.89 -11.93 6.63
N ILE A 132 3.99 -10.66 6.99
CA ILE A 132 2.92 -9.68 6.70
C ILE A 132 2.72 -9.55 5.20
N THR A 133 3.81 -9.48 4.42
CA THR A 133 3.71 -9.42 2.95
C THR A 133 2.95 -10.62 2.38
N ALA A 134 3.19 -11.82 2.90
CA ALA A 134 2.46 -13.02 2.46
C ALA A 134 0.97 -12.95 2.81
N LEU A 135 0.61 -12.41 3.98
CA LEU A 135 -0.78 -12.19 4.37
C LEU A 135 -1.45 -11.11 3.50
N GLU A 136 -0.74 -10.03 3.20
CA GLU A 136 -1.21 -8.99 2.28
C GLU A 136 -1.46 -9.56 0.89
N LEU A 137 -0.55 -10.37 0.36
CA LEU A 137 -0.75 -11.05 -0.93
C LEU A 137 -1.97 -11.96 -0.92
N ALA A 138 -2.18 -12.72 0.15
CA ALA A 138 -3.37 -13.56 0.28
C ALA A 138 -4.66 -12.72 0.32
N ALA A 139 -4.64 -11.58 1.01
CA ALA A 139 -5.77 -10.66 1.07
C ALA A 139 -6.06 -10.02 -0.29
N PHE A 140 -5.03 -9.54 -0.99
CA PHE A 140 -5.18 -8.98 -2.33
C PHE A 140 -5.63 -10.02 -3.35
N TRP A 141 -5.11 -11.24 -3.27
CA TRP A 141 -5.58 -12.36 -4.10
C TRP A 141 -7.06 -12.66 -3.86
N ALA A 142 -7.49 -12.73 -2.59
CA ALA A 142 -8.89 -12.96 -2.26
C ALA A 142 -9.77 -11.80 -2.76
N LEU A 143 -9.32 -10.55 -2.59
CA LEU A 143 -10.03 -9.38 -3.09
C LEU A 143 -10.16 -9.42 -4.62
N HIS A 144 -9.05 -9.70 -5.31
CA HIS A 144 -8.98 -9.82 -6.77
C HIS A 144 -9.94 -10.90 -7.30
N THR A 145 -9.96 -12.05 -6.64
CA THR A 145 -10.71 -13.24 -7.09
C THR A 145 -12.21 -13.13 -6.80
N TYR A 146 -12.60 -12.55 -5.65
CA TYR A 146 -13.96 -12.67 -5.14
C TYR A 146 -14.73 -11.35 -5.04
N VAL A 147 -14.08 -10.19 -5.15
CA VAL A 147 -14.71 -8.89 -4.86
C VAL A 147 -14.58 -7.93 -6.04
N VAL A 148 -13.35 -7.63 -6.46
CA VAL A 148 -13.07 -6.62 -7.49
C VAL A 148 -11.78 -6.97 -8.22
N THR A 149 -11.77 -6.84 -9.55
CA THR A 149 -10.54 -7.01 -10.32
C THR A 149 -9.57 -5.87 -10.01
N LEU A 150 -8.32 -6.20 -9.71
CA LEU A 150 -7.24 -5.24 -9.47
C LEU A 150 -6.60 -4.73 -10.76
N ASP A 151 -7.18 -5.10 -11.89
CA ASP A 151 -6.71 -4.73 -13.21
C ASP A 151 -6.73 -3.21 -13.34
N LEU A 152 -5.79 -2.68 -14.12
CA LEU A 152 -5.44 -1.27 -14.34
C LEU A 152 -6.60 -0.30 -14.64
N ASP A 153 -7.83 -0.79 -14.69
CA ASP A 153 -9.05 -0.07 -15.02
C ASP A 153 -9.91 0.28 -13.81
N LEU A 154 -9.27 0.80 -12.75
CA LEU A 154 -9.98 1.60 -11.73
C LEU A 154 -10.72 2.78 -12.39
N SER A 155 -10.36 3.15 -13.63
CA SER A 155 -11.04 4.16 -14.43
C SER A 155 -12.43 3.70 -14.90
N ALA A 156 -12.66 2.42 -15.20
CA ALA A 156 -13.98 1.91 -15.56
C ALA A 156 -14.93 1.88 -14.34
N ALA A 157 -14.47 1.41 -13.19
CA ALA A 157 -15.23 1.45 -11.93
C ALA A 157 -15.49 2.89 -11.45
N ALA A 158 -14.53 3.80 -11.66
CA ALA A 158 -14.68 5.23 -11.44
C ALA A 158 -15.66 5.89 -12.41
N SER A 159 -15.66 5.47 -13.68
CA SER A 159 -16.58 5.98 -14.71
C SER A 159 -18.02 5.60 -14.40
N GLU A 160 -18.27 4.38 -13.89
CA GLU A 160 -19.59 3.99 -13.39
C GLU A 160 -20.00 4.76 -12.12
N ALA A 161 -19.07 4.99 -11.20
CA ALA A 161 -19.34 5.79 -9.99
C ALA A 161 -19.59 7.28 -10.31
N ALA A 162 -18.84 7.87 -11.25
CA ALA A 162 -19.02 9.24 -11.73
C ALA A 162 -20.33 9.39 -12.52
N ALA A 163 -20.64 8.44 -13.41
CA ALA A 163 -21.91 8.39 -14.12
C ALA A 163 -23.12 8.25 -13.17
N GLY A 164 -22.97 7.50 -12.07
CA GLY A 164 -23.98 7.40 -11.01
C GLY A 164 -24.14 8.67 -10.16
N LEU A 165 -23.09 9.52 -10.09
CA LEU A 165 -23.10 10.80 -9.39
C LEU A 165 -23.43 12.00 -10.30
N GLY A 166 -23.60 11.78 -11.61
CA GLY A 166 -23.99 12.81 -12.58
C GLY A 166 -22.90 13.84 -12.87
N VAL A 167 -21.62 13.46 -12.75
CA VAL A 167 -20.45 14.27 -13.15
C VAL A 167 -19.85 13.71 -14.42
#